data_AF-A0A970HUV8-F1
#
_entry.id   AF-A0A970HUV8-F1
#
_cell.length_a   1.000
_cell.length_b   1.000
_cell.length_c   1.000
_cell.angle_alpha   90.00
_cell.angle_beta   90.00
_cell.angle_gamma   90.00
#
_symmetry.space_group_name_H-M   'P 1'
#
loop_
_entity.id
_entity.type
_entity.pdbx_description
1 polymer ?
#
loop_
_entity_poly.entity_id
_entity_poly.type
_entity_poly.pdbx_seq_one_letter_code
_entity_poly.pdbx_strand_id
1 'polypeptide(L)'
;MKFVRALVTGSFDPVTAGHVDLIRRAAAIFNEVHAVIFINTEKGAGMFSPEVRLSLLRAATASIPNVVTGLSRGLVADYITEHNINVIARGIRGPAEYEYEMMLSEINKRLTGGRVDTVVFPASPEFGHVSSAFARDMVIYGRPELALTKETIVELERLGGHKVLVEKEEDEDKD
;
A
#
# COMPACT_ATOMS: atom_id res chain seq x y z
N MET A 1 -28.61 -5.27 -4.80
CA MET A 1 -27.50 -4.29 -4.69
C MET A 1 -26.36 -4.75 -5.59
N LYS A 2 -25.65 -3.83 -6.26
CA LYS A 2 -24.47 -4.17 -7.09
C LYS A 2 -23.29 -4.50 -6.17
N PHE A 3 -22.52 -5.55 -6.49
CA PHE A 3 -21.29 -5.89 -5.77
C PHE A 3 -20.15 -4.97 -6.26
N VAL A 4 -19.48 -4.29 -5.34
CA VAL A 4 -18.45 -3.30 -5.63
C VAL A 4 -17.11 -3.74 -5.04
N ARG A 5 -16.12 -3.93 -5.91
CA ARG A 5 -14.72 -4.24 -5.56
C ARG A 5 -13.89 -2.97 -5.61
N ALA A 6 -13.14 -2.71 -4.55
CA ALA A 6 -12.19 -1.61 -4.49
C ALA A 6 -10.75 -2.11 -4.47
N LEU A 7 -9.83 -1.34 -5.07
CA LEU A 7 -8.40 -1.57 -5.05
C LEU A 7 -7.72 -0.48 -4.22
N VAL A 8 -7.01 -0.88 -3.16
CA VAL A 8 -6.03 -0.05 -2.46
C VAL A 8 -4.64 -0.52 -2.93
N THR A 9 -4.01 0.28 -3.78
CA THR A 9 -2.70 -0.02 -4.36
C THR A 9 -1.58 0.73 -3.62
N GLY A 10 -0.38 0.16 -3.56
CA GLY A 10 0.78 0.83 -2.99
C GLY A 10 2.04 -0.02 -3.09
N SER A 11 3.19 0.56 -2.75
CA SER A 11 4.41 -0.24 -2.55
C SER A 11 4.40 -0.97 -1.21
N PHE A 12 3.67 -0.42 -0.22
CA PHE A 12 3.57 -0.88 1.17
C PHE A 12 4.93 -1.32 1.73
N ASP A 13 5.89 -0.39 1.70
CA ASP A 13 7.28 -0.64 2.07
C ASP A 13 7.73 0.19 3.29
N PRO A 14 7.31 -0.18 4.52
CA PRO A 14 6.26 -1.16 4.85
C PRO A 14 4.84 -0.58 4.75
N VAL A 15 3.83 -1.46 4.92
CA VAL A 15 2.46 -1.05 5.29
C VAL A 15 2.50 -0.26 6.59
N THR A 16 1.73 0.83 6.69
CA THR A 16 1.74 1.73 7.86
C THR A 16 0.36 1.76 8.51
N ALA A 17 0.26 2.31 9.72
CA ALA A 17 -1.02 2.51 10.40
C ALA A 17 -2.01 3.34 9.56
N GLY A 18 -1.52 4.35 8.83
CA GLY A 18 -2.35 5.12 7.90
C GLY A 18 -2.88 4.29 6.72
N HIS A 19 -2.10 3.35 6.21
CA HIS A 19 -2.59 2.42 5.18
C HIS A 19 -3.67 1.49 5.74
N VAL A 20 -3.49 0.95 6.94
CA VAL A 20 -4.47 0.08 7.59
C VAL A 20 -5.78 0.83 7.86
N ASP A 21 -5.70 2.10 8.27
CA ASP A 21 -6.88 2.94 8.43
C ASP A 21 -7.65 3.13 7.12
N LEU A 22 -6.94 3.45 6.02
CA LEU A 22 -7.54 3.56 4.69
C LEU A 22 -8.22 2.25 4.27
N ILE A 23 -7.52 1.12 4.40
CA ILE A 23 -8.04 -0.20 4.02
C ILE A 23 -9.30 -0.53 4.83
N ARG A 24 -9.28 -0.30 6.15
CA ARG A 24 -10.42 -0.52 7.04
C ARG A 24 -11.62 0.37 6.67
N ARG A 25 -11.39 1.65 6.38
CA ARG A 25 -12.45 2.59 5.97
C ARG A 25 -13.03 2.21 4.61
N ALA A 26 -12.21 1.80 3.65
CA ALA A 26 -12.67 1.28 2.37
C ALA A 26 -13.48 -0.01 2.55
N ALA A 27 -13.03 -0.92 3.41
CA ALA A 27 -13.68 -2.20 3.70
C ALA A 27 -15.07 -2.03 4.36
N ALA A 28 -15.30 -0.91 5.05
CA ALA A 28 -16.62 -0.57 5.60
C ALA A 28 -17.62 -0.07 4.54
N ILE A 29 -17.15 0.33 3.35
CA ILE A 29 -17.96 0.93 2.28
C ILE A 29 -18.18 -0.06 1.12
N PHE A 30 -17.13 -0.79 0.74
CA PHE A 30 -17.13 -1.69 -0.42
C PHE A 30 -17.32 -3.14 0.00
N ASN A 31 -17.82 -3.97 -0.93
CA ASN A 31 -18.09 -5.36 -0.64
C ASN A 31 -16.80 -6.18 -0.45
N GLU A 32 -15.76 -5.87 -1.23
CA GLU A 32 -14.45 -6.50 -1.16
C GLU A 32 -13.35 -5.49 -1.49
N VAL A 33 -12.26 -5.51 -0.72
CA VAL A 33 -11.12 -4.60 -0.89
C VAL A 33 -9.87 -5.41 -1.21
N HIS A 34 -9.31 -5.18 -2.39
CA HIS A 34 -8.02 -5.70 -2.79
C HIS A 34 -6.93 -4.73 -2.30
N ALA A 35 -6.15 -5.12 -1.29
CA ALA A 35 -4.95 -4.40 -0.87
C ALA A 35 -3.73 -5.02 -1.56
N VAL A 36 -3.20 -4.37 -2.59
CA VAL A 36 -2.25 -5.00 -3.52
C VAL A 36 -0.96 -4.22 -3.62
N ILE A 37 0.14 -4.93 -3.40
CA ILE A 37 1.48 -4.40 -3.57
C ILE A 37 1.83 -4.44 -5.05
N PHE A 38 2.06 -3.27 -5.64
CA PHE A 38 2.60 -3.18 -6.99
C PHE A 38 4.12 -3.02 -6.93
N ILE A 39 4.82 -4.01 -7.47
CA ILE A 39 6.27 -4.07 -7.50
C ILE A 39 6.74 -3.26 -8.71
N ASN A 40 7.26 -2.06 -8.46
CA ASN A 40 7.89 -1.26 -9.51
C ASN A 40 9.36 -1.70 -9.66
N THR A 41 9.70 -2.28 -10.81
CA THR A 41 11.05 -2.76 -11.12
C THR A 41 12.09 -1.66 -11.25
N GLU A 42 11.67 -0.41 -11.52
CA GLU A 42 12.58 0.74 -11.66
C GLU A 42 12.82 1.48 -10.35
N LYS A 43 11.94 1.34 -9.35
CA LYS A 43 12.08 2.00 -8.03
C LYS A 43 12.85 1.14 -7.02
N GLY A 44 14.02 0.65 -7.40
CA GLY A 44 14.92 -0.13 -6.53
C GLY A 44 14.28 -1.34 -5.86
N ALA A 45 15.05 -2.06 -5.04
CA ALA A 45 14.55 -3.26 -4.36
C ALA A 45 13.52 -2.97 -3.24
N GLY A 46 13.40 -1.71 -2.78
CA GLY A 46 12.68 -1.34 -1.56
C GLY A 46 13.47 -1.67 -0.29
N MET A 47 12.93 -1.34 0.88
CA MET A 47 13.52 -1.71 2.17
C MET A 47 13.27 -3.17 2.51
N PHE A 48 12.09 -3.69 2.16
CA PHE A 48 11.72 -5.10 2.35
C PHE A 48 11.56 -5.80 1.01
N SER A 49 11.81 -7.12 0.96
CA SER A 49 11.44 -7.91 -0.21
C SER A 49 9.92 -7.89 -0.42
N PRO A 50 9.41 -8.11 -1.65
CA PRO A 50 7.97 -8.19 -1.89
C PRO A 50 7.26 -9.22 -1.00
N GLU A 51 7.91 -10.34 -0.71
CA GLU A 51 7.38 -11.41 0.14
C GLU A 51 7.23 -10.95 1.59
N VAL A 52 8.24 -10.23 2.12
CA VAL A 52 8.16 -9.63 3.47
C VAL A 52 7.05 -8.58 3.50
N ARG A 53 6.96 -7.69 2.51
CA ARG A 53 5.87 -6.69 2.41
C ARG A 53 4.50 -7.34 2.41
N LEU A 54 4.31 -8.42 1.65
CA LEU A 54 3.05 -9.16 1.61
C LEU A 54 2.72 -9.78 2.96
N SER A 55 3.71 -10.36 3.65
CA SER A 55 3.52 -10.95 4.99
C SER A 55 3.08 -9.88 6.00
N LEU A 56 3.74 -8.72 5.99
CA LEU A 56 3.37 -7.59 6.83
C LEU A 56 1.96 -7.07 6.52
N LEU A 57 1.62 -6.90 5.22
CA LEU A 57 0.28 -6.47 4.81
C LEU A 57 -0.81 -7.46 5.23
N ARG A 58 -0.55 -8.77 5.12
CA ARG A 58 -1.47 -9.82 5.59
C ARG A 58 -1.69 -9.73 7.09
N ALA A 59 -0.62 -9.63 7.87
CA ALA A 59 -0.73 -9.48 9.33
C ALA A 59 -1.52 -8.22 9.71
N ALA A 60 -1.22 -7.09 9.06
CA ALA A 60 -1.84 -5.80 9.31
C ALA A 60 -3.35 -5.77 9.01
N THR A 61 -3.83 -6.65 8.12
CA THR A 61 -5.22 -6.66 7.64
C THR A 61 -5.99 -7.92 8.04
N ALA A 62 -5.39 -8.83 8.81
CA ALA A 62 -5.94 -10.14 9.15
C ALA A 62 -7.32 -10.08 9.84
N SER A 63 -7.61 -9.02 10.58
CA SER A 63 -8.89 -8.83 11.27
C SER A 63 -9.98 -8.20 10.41
N ILE A 64 -9.71 -7.89 9.13
CA ILE A 64 -10.65 -7.22 8.22
C ILE A 64 -11.19 -8.25 7.23
N PRO A 65 -12.42 -8.77 7.43
CA PRO A 65 -12.87 -10.02 6.81
C PRO A 65 -13.05 -9.98 5.29
N ASN A 66 -13.24 -8.79 4.71
CA ASN A 66 -13.45 -8.58 3.27
C ASN A 66 -12.24 -7.94 2.58
N VAL A 67 -11.04 -8.11 3.13
CA VAL A 67 -9.79 -7.68 2.50
C VAL A 67 -9.07 -8.87 1.86
N VAL A 68 -8.67 -8.70 0.61
CA VAL A 68 -7.82 -9.62 -0.15
C VAL A 68 -6.47 -8.96 -0.35
N THR A 69 -5.38 -9.60 0.10
CA THR A 69 -4.02 -9.09 -0.09
C THR A 69 -3.33 -9.77 -1.27
N GLY A 70 -2.53 -9.03 -2.05
CA GLY A 70 -1.80 -9.60 -3.18
C GLY A 70 -0.52 -8.87 -3.56
N LEU A 71 0.24 -9.50 -4.47
CA LEU A 71 1.37 -8.89 -5.19
C LEU A 71 1.00 -8.79 -6.66
N SER A 72 1.44 -7.72 -7.32
CA SER A 72 1.38 -7.60 -8.78
C SER A 72 2.67 -6.95 -9.30
N ARG A 73 3.11 -7.41 -10.48
CA ARG A 73 4.25 -6.84 -11.23
C ARG A 73 3.80 -6.11 -12.50
N GLY A 74 2.52 -6.22 -12.87
CA GLY A 74 1.96 -5.61 -14.07
C GLY A 74 1.42 -4.20 -13.85
N LEU A 75 0.76 -3.65 -14.87
CA LEU A 75 0.11 -2.35 -14.74
C LEU A 75 -1.11 -2.45 -13.82
N VAL A 76 -1.40 -1.36 -13.10
CA VAL A 76 -2.60 -1.23 -12.28
C VAL A 76 -3.87 -1.45 -13.11
N ALA A 77 -3.89 -0.94 -14.34
CA ALA A 77 -5.00 -1.13 -15.28
C ALA A 77 -5.26 -2.62 -15.65
N ASP A 78 -4.20 -3.42 -15.77
CA ASP A 78 -4.32 -4.85 -16.07
C ASP A 78 -4.96 -5.58 -14.89
N TYR A 79 -4.46 -5.31 -13.67
CA TYR A 79 -5.04 -5.87 -12.44
C TYR A 79 -6.51 -5.49 -12.27
N ILE A 80 -6.85 -4.23 -12.55
CA ILE A 80 -8.25 -3.75 -12.50
C ILE A 80 -9.14 -4.55 -13.46
N THR A 81 -8.63 -4.81 -14.67
CA THR A 81 -9.37 -5.52 -15.71
C THR A 81 -9.55 -7.00 -15.35
N GLU A 82 -8.48 -7.67 -14.92
CA GLU A 82 -8.44 -9.07 -14.55
C GLU A 82 -9.35 -9.38 -13.35
N HIS A 83 -9.32 -8.53 -12.32
CA HIS A 83 -10.05 -8.75 -11.07
C HIS A 83 -11.40 -8.03 -11.00
N ASN A 84 -11.87 -7.44 -12.11
CA ASN A 84 -13.13 -6.71 -12.19
C ASN A 84 -13.28 -5.62 -11.11
N ILE A 85 -12.21 -4.88 -10.86
CA ILE A 85 -12.20 -3.78 -9.90
C ILE A 85 -13.09 -2.63 -10.41
N ASN A 86 -13.91 -2.07 -9.53
CA ASN A 86 -14.82 -0.97 -9.85
C ASN A 86 -14.28 0.38 -9.38
N VAL A 87 -13.52 0.38 -8.29
CA VAL A 87 -13.05 1.59 -7.64
C VAL A 87 -11.56 1.47 -7.28
N ILE A 88 -10.79 2.51 -7.51
CA ILE A 88 -9.48 2.68 -6.87
C ILE A 88 -9.66 3.56 -5.63
N ALA A 89 -9.37 3.04 -4.45
CA ALA A 89 -9.43 3.80 -3.21
C ALA A 89 -8.04 4.35 -2.87
N ARG A 90 -7.92 5.68 -2.81
CA ARG A 90 -6.64 6.39 -2.59
C ARG A 90 -6.71 7.25 -1.34
N GLY A 91 -5.72 7.12 -0.47
CA GLY A 91 -5.54 8.02 0.67
C GLY A 91 -4.73 9.24 0.23
N ILE A 92 -5.13 10.44 0.66
CA ILE A 92 -4.35 11.67 0.46
C ILE A 92 -4.16 12.41 1.78
N ARG A 93 -3.02 13.07 1.92
CA ARG A 93 -2.61 13.83 3.11
C ARG A 93 -2.58 15.33 2.84
N GLY A 94 -2.53 15.74 1.58
CA GLY A 94 -2.51 17.14 1.20
C GLY A 94 -2.63 17.37 -0.30
N PRO A 95 -2.57 18.66 -0.73
CA PRO A 95 -2.83 19.06 -2.10
C PRO A 95 -1.91 18.42 -3.15
N ALA A 96 -0.62 18.28 -2.86
CA ALA A 96 0.35 17.71 -3.80
C ALA A 96 0.04 16.24 -4.15
N GLU A 97 -0.44 15.46 -3.18
CA GLU A 97 -0.85 14.07 -3.44
C GLU A 97 -2.15 14.03 -4.25
N TYR A 98 -3.08 14.95 -3.99
CA TYR A 98 -4.33 15.02 -4.72
C TYR A 98 -4.10 15.22 -6.23
N GLU A 99 -3.25 16.16 -6.64
CA GLU A 99 -2.95 16.42 -8.05
C GLU A 99 -2.36 15.19 -8.74
N TYR A 100 -1.41 14.52 -8.07
CA TYR A 100 -0.81 13.28 -8.58
C TYR A 100 -1.85 12.16 -8.72
N GLU A 101 -2.72 11.97 -7.73
CA GLU A 101 -3.76 10.95 -7.76
C GLU A 101 -4.84 11.22 -8.83
N MET A 102 -5.17 12.49 -9.09
CA MET A 102 -6.10 12.85 -10.17
C MET A 102 -5.53 12.50 -11.55
N MET A 103 -4.24 12.75 -11.77
CA MET A 103 -3.54 12.32 -12.99
C MET A 103 -3.62 10.79 -13.16
N LEU A 104 -3.28 10.03 -12.12
CA LEU A 104 -3.33 8.56 -12.18
C LEU A 104 -4.76 8.03 -12.36
N SER A 105 -5.75 8.71 -11.79
CA SER A 105 -7.16 8.39 -11.97
C SER A 105 -7.57 8.47 -13.43
N GLU A 106 -7.21 9.57 -14.12
CA GLU A 106 -7.52 9.74 -15.54
C GLU A 106 -6.84 8.67 -16.41
N ILE A 107 -5.56 8.39 -16.15
CA ILE A 107 -4.80 7.36 -16.86
C ILE A 107 -5.46 5.98 -16.70
N ASN A 108 -5.75 5.55 -15.47
CA ASN A 108 -6.36 4.24 -15.23
C ASN A 108 -7.78 4.15 -15.80
N LYS A 109 -8.56 5.23 -15.72
CA LYS A 109 -9.89 5.28 -16.33
C LYS A 109 -9.81 5.13 -17.84
N ARG A 110 -8.86 5.80 -18.50
CA ARG A 110 -8.64 5.66 -19.95
C ARG A 110 -8.20 4.25 -20.33
N LEU A 111 -7.20 3.69 -19.65
CA LEU A 111 -6.63 2.37 -19.95
C LEU A 111 -7.64 1.24 -19.74
N THR A 112 -8.59 1.41 -18.82
CA THR A 112 -9.62 0.41 -18.52
C THR A 112 -10.93 0.62 -19.30
N GLY A 113 -10.94 1.51 -20.29
CA GLY A 113 -12.13 1.81 -21.10
C GLY A 113 -13.27 2.44 -20.30
N GLY A 114 -12.97 3.21 -19.27
CA GLY A 114 -13.94 3.88 -18.41
C GLY A 114 -14.55 3.02 -17.31
N ARG A 115 -14.03 1.81 -17.07
CA ARG A 115 -14.59 0.83 -16.12
C ARG A 115 -14.44 1.23 -14.65
N VAL A 116 -13.39 1.98 -14.32
CA VAL A 116 -13.00 2.28 -12.95
C VAL A 116 -13.15 3.76 -12.64
N ASP A 117 -13.61 4.07 -11.42
CA ASP A 117 -13.54 5.40 -10.83
C ASP A 117 -12.55 5.41 -9.66
N THR A 118 -12.04 6.59 -9.31
CA THR A 118 -11.16 6.76 -8.14
C THR A 118 -11.92 7.46 -7.03
N VAL A 119 -11.88 6.91 -5.82
CA VAL A 119 -12.42 7.53 -4.61
C VAL A 119 -11.26 7.91 -3.70
N VAL A 120 -11.25 9.19 -3.32
CA VAL A 120 -10.20 9.77 -2.48
C VAL A 120 -10.67 9.87 -1.04
N PHE A 121 -9.84 9.39 -0.13
CA PHE A 121 -10.03 9.42 1.31
C PHE A 121 -9.01 10.38 1.91
N PRO A 122 -9.45 11.50 2.53
CA PRO A 122 -8.57 12.28 3.37
C PRO A 122 -8.03 11.42 4.50
N ALA A 123 -6.72 11.49 4.72
CA ALA A 123 -6.06 10.80 5.83
C ALA A 123 -6.67 11.24 7.16
N SER A 124 -6.87 10.30 8.06
CA SER A 124 -7.28 10.61 9.44
C SER A 124 -6.19 11.48 10.08
N PRO A 125 -6.54 12.56 10.83
CA PRO A 125 -5.56 13.52 11.34
C PRO A 125 -4.38 12.89 12.09
N GLU A 126 -4.66 11.83 12.85
CA GLU A 126 -3.66 11.05 13.61
C GLU A 126 -2.59 10.38 12.73
N PHE A 127 -2.87 10.12 11.45
CA PHE A 127 -1.93 9.50 10.50
C PHE A 127 -1.42 10.44 9.42
N GLY A 128 -1.78 11.73 9.46
CA GLY A 128 -1.41 12.70 8.42
C GLY A 128 0.11 12.83 8.20
N HIS A 129 0.91 12.55 9.23
CA HIS A 129 2.37 12.60 9.18
C HIS A 129 3.03 11.25 8.81
N VAL A 130 2.27 10.15 8.78
CA VAL A 130 2.81 8.80 8.64
C VAL A 130 2.92 8.40 7.15
N SER A 131 4.12 8.55 6.59
CA SER A 131 4.47 7.99 5.27
C SER A 131 5.20 6.65 5.40
N SER A 132 5.29 5.87 4.31
CA SER A 132 6.20 4.71 4.29
C SER A 132 7.66 5.11 4.47
N ALA A 133 8.10 6.29 3.98
CA ALA A 133 9.47 6.77 4.24
C ALA A 133 9.71 7.00 5.74
N PHE A 134 8.80 7.70 6.41
CA PHE A 134 8.82 7.88 7.86
C PHE A 134 8.78 6.52 8.59
N ALA A 135 7.94 5.59 8.14
CA ALA A 135 7.86 4.26 8.74
C ALA A 135 9.17 3.47 8.60
N ARG A 136 9.88 3.60 7.47
CA ARG A 136 11.21 3.00 7.31
C ARG A 136 12.21 3.54 8.31
N ASP A 137 12.27 4.86 8.47
CA ASP A 137 13.15 5.49 9.46
C ASP A 137 12.80 5.01 10.88
N MET A 138 11.51 4.98 11.23
CA MET A 138 11.06 4.52 12.55
C MET A 138 11.39 3.05 12.80
N VAL A 139 11.32 2.20 11.77
CA VAL A 139 11.86 0.84 11.85
C VAL A 139 13.37 0.92 12.11
N ILE A 140 14.18 1.54 11.27
CA ILE A 140 15.65 1.59 11.43
C ILE A 140 16.09 2.09 12.81
N TYR A 141 15.42 3.10 13.36
CA TYR A 141 15.73 3.67 14.68
C TYR A 141 15.12 2.90 15.87
N GLY A 142 14.49 1.75 15.64
CA GLY A 142 13.93 0.89 16.70
C GLY A 142 12.68 1.48 17.37
N ARG A 143 11.93 2.33 16.67
CA ARG A 143 10.68 2.96 17.12
C ARG A 143 9.48 2.65 16.21
N PRO A 144 9.28 1.39 15.76
CA PRO A 144 8.26 1.06 14.76
C PRO A 144 6.82 1.35 15.23
N GLU A 145 6.57 1.43 16.53
CA GLU A 145 5.28 1.75 17.14
C GLU A 145 4.75 3.15 16.78
N LEU A 146 5.62 4.04 16.30
CA LEU A 146 5.22 5.39 15.87
C LEU A 146 4.59 5.40 14.46
N ALA A 147 4.70 4.30 13.71
CA ALA A 147 4.24 4.26 12.31
C ALA A 147 3.48 2.99 11.93
N LEU A 148 3.66 1.88 12.66
CA LEU A 148 3.13 0.57 12.34
C LEU A 148 2.06 0.14 13.35
N THR A 149 1.15 -0.73 12.93
CA THR A 149 0.20 -1.36 13.87
C THR A 149 0.89 -2.46 14.69
N LYS A 150 0.27 -2.84 15.81
CA LYS A 150 0.79 -3.91 16.68
C LYS A 150 0.99 -5.23 15.92
N GLU A 151 0.05 -5.59 15.07
CA GLU A 151 0.06 -6.83 14.28
C GLU A 151 1.24 -6.81 13.29
N THR A 152 1.48 -5.66 12.66
CA THR A 152 2.62 -5.46 11.77
C THR A 152 3.95 -5.61 12.49
N ILE A 153 4.06 -5.07 13.72
CA ILE A 153 5.27 -5.15 14.54
C ILE A 153 5.56 -6.58 14.95
N VAL A 154 4.55 -7.30 15.45
CA VAL A 154 4.69 -8.72 15.85
C VAL A 154 5.15 -9.57 14.67
N GLU A 155 4.57 -9.33 13.48
CA GLU A 155 4.98 -10.06 12.27
C GLU A 155 6.41 -9.69 11.82
N LEU A 156 6.78 -8.41 11.90
CA LEU A 156 8.14 -7.95 11.58
C LEU A 156 9.17 -8.62 12.50
N GLU A 157 8.92 -8.67 13.80
CA GLU A 157 9.77 -9.36 14.78
C GLU A 157 9.88 -10.85 14.47
N ARG A 158 8.75 -11.51 14.17
CA ARG A 158 8.71 -12.93 13.80
C ARG A 158 9.57 -13.24 12.56
N LEU A 159 9.61 -12.32 11.60
CA LEU A 159 10.39 -12.48 10.37
C LEU A 159 11.90 -12.21 10.58
N GLY A 160 12.30 -11.58 11.69
CA GLY A 160 13.70 -11.28 12.01
C GLY A 160 13.99 -9.80 12.33
N GLY A 161 12.97 -8.96 12.46
CA GLY A 161 13.09 -7.56 12.84
C GLY A 161 13.84 -6.73 11.80
N HIS A 162 14.79 -5.89 12.23
CA HIS A 162 15.63 -5.10 11.32
C HIS A 162 16.61 -5.94 10.48
N LYS A 163 16.69 -7.26 10.66
CA LYS A 163 17.59 -8.12 9.88
C LYS A 163 16.99 -8.55 8.53
N VAL A 164 15.70 -8.31 8.30
CA VAL A 164 15.03 -8.63 7.03
C VAL A 164 15.05 -7.49 6.01
N LEU A 165 15.87 -6.47 6.26
CA LEU A 165 16.09 -5.37 5.32
C LEU A 165 16.85 -5.93 4.12
N VAL A 166 16.47 -5.51 2.92
CA VAL A 166 17.25 -5.78 1.71
C VAL A 166 18.55 -5.00 1.85
N GLU A 167 19.69 -5.69 1.80
CA GLU A 167 20.99 -5.05 1.68
C GLU A 167 20.98 -4.24 0.38
N LYS A 168 21.11 -2.92 0.47
CA LYS A 168 21.49 -2.14 -0.71
C LYS A 168 22.94 -2.49 -0.96
N GLU A 169 23.25 -3.15 -2.07
CA GLU A 169 24.59 -3.07 -2.62
C GLU A 169 24.88 -1.56 -2.73
N GLU A 170 25.89 -1.11 -2.00
CA GLU A 170 26.48 0.20 -2.26
C GLU A 170 26.95 0.13 -3.71
N ASP A 171 26.26 0.83 -4.60
CA ASP A 171 26.86 1.18 -5.89
C ASP A 171 28.17 1.87 -5.53
N GLU A 172 29.28 1.14 -5.68
CA GLU A 172 30.60 1.71 -5.78
C GLU A 172 30.53 2.71 -6.93
N ASP A 173 30.28 3.98 -6.61
CA ASP A 173 30.70 5.12 -7.41
C ASP A 173 32.21 4.94 -7.63
N LYS A 174 32.56 4.22 -8.70
CA LYS A 174 33.88 4.27 -9.32
C LYS A 174 33.82 5.40 -10.33
N ASP A 175 34.46 6.50 -9.90
CA ASP A 175 34.98 7.64 -10.65
C ASP A 175 35.14 7.45 -12.18
#